data_AF-A0ABD1ZX85-F1
#
_entry.id   AF-A0ABD1ZX85-F1
#
_cell.length_a   1.000
_cell.length_b   1.000
_cell.length_c   1.000
_cell.angle_alpha   90.00
_cell.angle_beta   90.00
_cell.angle_gamma   90.00
#
_symmetry.space_group_name_H-M   'P 1'
#
loop_
_entity.id
_entity.type
_entity.pdbx_description
1 polymer ?
#
loop_
_entity_poly.entity_id
_entity_poly.type
_entity_poly.pdbx_seq_one_letter_code
_entity_poly.pdbx_strand_id
1 'polypeptide(L)'
;MYNFLNIFREMLISVSKLNMIRSIIIYAVILISSHAFTHEQKENYSIDIKPFLERFKTVMKTGNESLKIPVFDPYDRLEETLHVNLSYISADTNLKNLHMTGLSDYQIKEGKFTLIGLQIKVAFHWEEIVTKSEYDINGTAANKYPIYGKGKLVGIIKDLDVTCNLRMRPKGNKLEVSSITSTVNLESLDFKATGLYNDEKRSEEVSKKISEKAPEIIRKYPIQAGIIMSEITLKKVNQIIGNKSIKDLLDLIRT
;
A
#
# COMPACT_ATOMS: atom_id res chain seq x y z
N MET A 1 50.71 33.09 40.05
CA MET A 1 49.42 32.40 40.15
C MET A 1 48.26 33.37 39.86
N TYR A 2 48.29 34.03 38.69
CA TYR A 2 47.27 35.00 38.23
C TYR A 2 47.01 34.86 36.70
N ASN A 3 47.47 33.75 36.10
CA ASN A 3 47.42 33.51 34.65
C ASN A 3 46.57 32.31 34.24
N PHE A 4 46.24 31.38 35.15
CA PHE A 4 45.42 30.22 34.75
C PHE A 4 43.93 30.58 34.63
N LEU A 5 43.40 31.39 35.56
CA LEU A 5 42.00 31.85 35.55
C LEU A 5 41.69 32.85 34.41
N ASN A 6 42.64 33.70 34.03
CA ASN A 6 42.45 34.61 32.88
C ASN A 6 42.54 33.88 31.54
N ILE A 7 43.42 32.88 31.41
CA ILE A 7 43.48 32.03 30.21
C ILE A 7 42.21 31.17 30.09
N PHE A 8 41.69 30.63 31.20
CA PHE A 8 40.44 29.86 31.21
C PHE A 8 39.21 30.74 30.90
N ARG A 9 39.20 32.00 31.37
CA ARG A 9 38.15 32.99 31.08
C ARG A 9 38.18 33.44 29.62
N GLU A 10 39.36 33.71 29.05
CA GLU A 10 39.54 34.03 27.62
C GLU A 10 39.22 32.81 26.73
N MET A 11 39.53 31.58 27.17
CA MET A 11 39.09 30.35 26.50
C MET A 11 37.57 30.16 26.55
N LEU A 12 36.89 30.43 27.68
CA LEU A 12 35.43 30.37 27.78
C LEU A 12 34.74 31.45 26.94
N ILE A 13 35.33 32.66 26.84
CA ILE A 13 34.86 33.74 25.98
C ILE A 13 35.12 33.42 24.49
N SER A 14 36.23 32.76 24.17
CA SER A 14 36.56 32.27 22.82
C SER A 14 35.68 31.08 22.41
N VAL A 15 35.40 30.12 23.30
CA VAL A 15 34.53 28.95 23.07
C VAL A 15 33.05 29.35 22.99
N SER A 16 32.60 30.34 23.79
CA SER A 16 31.25 30.91 23.68
C SER A 16 31.08 31.75 22.40
N LYS A 17 32.11 32.46 21.94
CA LYS A 17 32.09 33.16 20.64
C LYS A 17 32.29 32.25 19.44
N LEU A 18 33.05 31.15 19.54
CA LEU A 18 33.17 30.15 18.47
C LEU A 18 31.86 29.35 18.30
N ASN A 19 31.15 29.06 19.38
CA ASN A 19 29.81 28.48 19.30
C ASN A 19 28.79 29.50 18.79
N MET A 20 28.90 30.78 19.12
CA MET A 20 28.03 31.82 18.57
C MET A 20 28.29 32.07 17.08
N ILE A 21 29.55 32.11 16.62
CA ILE A 21 29.90 32.30 15.20
C ILE A 21 29.61 31.01 14.40
N ARG A 22 29.83 29.81 14.95
CA ARG A 22 29.36 28.55 14.33
C ARG A 22 27.85 28.47 14.31
N SER A 23 27.15 28.91 15.35
CA SER A 23 25.69 29.03 15.35
C SER A 23 25.21 30.10 14.39
N ILE A 24 25.91 31.22 14.21
CA ILE A 24 25.56 32.25 13.22
C ILE A 24 25.86 31.77 11.81
N ILE A 25 26.92 30.99 11.57
CA ILE A 25 27.20 30.37 10.26
C ILE A 25 26.24 29.22 9.99
N ILE A 26 25.86 28.40 10.98
CA ILE A 26 24.84 27.36 10.85
C ILE A 26 23.47 28.00 10.68
N TYR A 27 23.12 29.06 11.42
CA TYR A 27 21.88 29.81 11.22
C TYR A 27 21.90 30.63 9.95
N ALA A 28 23.03 31.16 9.48
CA ALA A 28 23.14 31.84 8.20
C ALA A 28 23.15 30.84 7.06
N VAL A 29 23.70 29.63 7.21
CA VAL A 29 23.55 28.53 6.25
C VAL A 29 22.11 28.04 6.27
N ILE A 30 21.46 27.88 7.43
CA ILE A 30 20.04 27.56 7.55
C ILE A 30 19.18 28.69 7.00
N LEU A 31 19.51 29.97 7.21
CA LEU A 31 18.75 31.14 6.78
C LEU A 31 19.01 31.47 5.32
N ILE A 32 20.21 31.26 4.77
CA ILE A 32 20.52 31.36 3.34
C ILE A 32 19.92 30.14 2.63
N SER A 33 19.97 28.94 3.21
CA SER A 33 19.17 27.78 2.76
C SER A 33 17.70 27.84 3.18
N SER A 34 17.24 28.91 3.84
CA SER A 34 15.82 29.20 4.06
C SER A 34 15.36 30.37 3.19
N HIS A 35 16.24 31.35 2.87
CA HIS A 35 15.93 32.52 2.04
C HIS A 35 16.15 32.25 0.55
N ALA A 36 17.23 31.55 0.17
CA ALA A 36 17.35 30.96 -1.16
C ALA A 36 16.23 29.93 -1.41
N PHE A 37 15.78 29.26 -0.34
CA PHE A 37 14.67 28.29 -0.37
C PHE A 37 13.28 28.92 -0.30
N THR A 38 13.15 30.21 0.06
CA THR A 38 11.87 30.93 -0.02
C THR A 38 11.67 31.66 -1.35
N HIS A 39 12.72 31.85 -2.14
CA HIS A 39 12.63 32.52 -3.44
C HIS A 39 12.90 31.62 -4.67
N GLU A 40 13.47 30.43 -4.49
CA GLU A 40 13.52 29.38 -5.51
C GLU A 40 12.66 28.17 -5.11
N GLN A 41 11.37 28.25 -5.46
CA GLN A 41 10.45 27.12 -5.64
C GLN A 41 10.22 26.12 -4.48
N LYS A 42 8.94 25.75 -4.35
CA LYS A 42 8.44 24.60 -3.59
C LYS A 42 8.98 23.27 -4.14
N GLU A 43 10.27 22.99 -4.02
CA GLU A 43 10.79 21.67 -4.39
C GLU A 43 10.52 20.67 -3.25
N ASN A 44 9.40 19.96 -3.39
CA ASN A 44 9.14 18.73 -2.67
C ASN A 44 10.29 17.75 -2.93
N TYR A 45 11.22 17.59 -1.97
CA TYR A 45 12.21 16.52 -2.01
C TYR A 45 11.50 15.17 -2.19
N SER A 46 11.65 14.61 -3.38
CA SER A 46 10.98 13.40 -3.79
C SER A 46 11.99 12.37 -4.26
N ILE A 47 11.81 11.15 -3.78
CA ILE A 47 12.70 10.03 -3.96
C ILE A 47 12.00 9.04 -4.89
N ASP A 48 12.70 8.60 -5.93
CA ASP A 48 12.23 7.49 -6.76
C ASP A 48 12.33 6.18 -5.96
N ILE A 49 11.19 5.51 -5.79
CA ILE A 49 11.11 4.23 -5.06
C ILE A 49 10.88 3.04 -5.99
N LYS A 50 10.91 3.22 -7.32
CA LYS A 50 10.81 2.11 -8.27
C LYS A 50 11.85 1.00 -8.01
N PRO A 51 13.14 1.29 -7.72
CA PRO A 51 14.10 0.24 -7.42
C PRO A 51 13.75 -0.59 -6.18
N PHE A 52 13.17 0.05 -5.16
CA PHE A 52 12.66 -0.65 -3.98
C PHE A 52 11.48 -1.56 -4.33
N LEU A 53 10.53 -1.04 -5.12
CA LEU A 53 9.36 -1.80 -5.56
C LEU A 53 9.74 -2.98 -6.47
N GLU A 54 10.81 -2.88 -7.27
CA GLU A 54 11.32 -4.03 -8.03
C GLU A 54 11.90 -5.12 -7.10
N ARG A 55 12.70 -4.73 -6.10
CA ARG A 55 13.21 -5.68 -5.09
C ARG A 55 12.10 -6.32 -4.27
N PHE A 56 11.04 -5.56 -3.98
CA PHE A 56 9.91 -6.03 -3.20
C PHE A 56 9.20 -7.23 -3.85
N LYS A 57 9.26 -7.38 -5.18
CA LYS A 57 8.75 -8.58 -5.87
C LYS A 57 9.38 -9.87 -5.33
N THR A 58 10.68 -9.85 -5.06
CA THR A 58 11.38 -11.00 -4.46
C THR A 58 10.84 -11.29 -3.07
N VAL A 59 10.66 -10.24 -2.25
CA VAL A 59 10.07 -10.39 -0.91
C VAL A 59 8.64 -10.92 -0.97
N MET A 60 7.86 -10.57 -1.99
CA MET A 60 6.53 -11.16 -2.19
C MET A 60 6.61 -12.66 -2.50
N LYS A 61 7.63 -13.10 -3.24
CA LYS A 61 7.83 -14.51 -3.59
C LYS A 61 8.43 -15.35 -2.45
N THR A 62 9.30 -14.76 -1.62
CA THR A 62 10.06 -15.50 -0.59
C THR A 62 9.61 -15.21 0.84
N GLY A 63 8.84 -14.15 1.06
CA GLY A 63 8.61 -13.59 2.38
C GLY A 63 9.89 -12.98 2.99
N ASN A 64 9.80 -12.58 4.26
CA ASN A 64 10.93 -12.18 5.09
C ASN A 64 10.62 -12.50 6.56
N GLU A 65 11.25 -13.53 7.11
CA GLU A 65 11.01 -13.99 8.48
C GLU A 65 11.41 -12.95 9.54
N SER A 66 12.57 -12.30 9.36
CA SER A 66 13.08 -11.29 10.30
C SER A 66 12.09 -10.13 10.48
N LEU A 67 11.38 -9.78 9.40
CA LEU A 67 10.39 -8.73 9.39
C LEU A 67 8.96 -9.26 9.51
N LYS A 68 8.75 -10.57 9.69
CA LYS A 68 7.43 -11.22 9.75
C LYS A 68 6.55 -10.86 8.54
N ILE A 69 7.17 -10.78 7.36
CA ILE A 69 6.46 -10.57 6.10
C ILE A 69 6.19 -11.96 5.51
N PRO A 70 4.93 -12.39 5.36
CA PRO A 70 4.63 -13.69 4.76
C PRO A 70 4.89 -13.68 3.25
N VAL A 71 4.88 -14.85 2.65
CA VAL A 71 4.81 -15.00 1.18
C VAL A 71 3.46 -14.46 0.69
N PHE A 72 3.51 -13.70 -0.40
CA PHE A 72 2.37 -13.12 -1.12
C PHE A 72 2.24 -13.63 -2.55
N ASP A 73 3.21 -14.34 -3.09
CA ASP A 73 3.10 -14.92 -4.43
C ASP A 73 3.86 -16.27 -4.52
N PRO A 74 3.16 -17.42 -4.50
CA PRO A 74 1.70 -17.53 -4.41
C PRO A 74 1.17 -17.07 -3.04
N TYR A 75 0.02 -16.41 -3.03
CA TYR A 75 -0.74 -16.14 -1.81
C TYR A 75 -1.64 -17.34 -1.51
N ASP A 76 -1.13 -18.23 -0.65
CA ASP A 76 -1.84 -19.45 -0.24
C ASP A 76 -2.46 -19.31 1.15
N ARG A 77 -3.74 -19.64 1.29
CA ARG A 77 -4.44 -19.72 2.59
C ARG A 77 -5.32 -20.97 2.64
N LEU A 78 -5.12 -21.78 3.67
CA LEU A 78 -5.97 -22.95 3.93
C LEU A 78 -7.41 -22.52 4.23
N GLU A 79 -7.57 -21.44 5.00
CA GLU A 79 -8.85 -20.85 5.33
C GLU A 79 -8.69 -19.32 5.50
N GLU A 80 -9.58 -18.54 4.90
CA GLU A 80 -9.67 -17.09 5.09
C GLU A 80 -11.13 -16.66 5.10
N THR A 81 -11.56 -15.95 6.13
CA THR A 81 -12.89 -15.35 6.20
C THR A 81 -12.82 -13.89 5.77
N LEU A 82 -13.68 -13.53 4.82
CA LEU A 82 -13.85 -12.17 4.33
C LEU A 82 -15.21 -11.64 4.77
N HIS A 83 -15.17 -10.50 5.46
CA HIS A 83 -16.36 -9.75 5.84
C HIS A 83 -16.42 -8.48 4.99
N VAL A 84 -17.39 -8.43 4.09
CA VAL A 84 -17.67 -7.26 3.24
C VAL A 84 -18.92 -6.59 3.81
N ASN A 85 -18.78 -5.34 4.25
CA ASN A 85 -19.91 -4.53 4.68
C ASN A 85 -19.81 -3.14 4.04
N LEU A 86 -20.41 -3.02 2.87
CA LEU A 86 -20.50 -1.80 2.06
C LEU A 86 -21.97 -1.37 1.97
N SER A 87 -22.24 -0.09 1.68
CA SER A 87 -23.59 0.48 1.69
C SER A 87 -24.64 -0.25 0.85
N TYR A 88 -24.21 -1.01 -0.16
CA TYR A 88 -25.07 -1.77 -1.08
C TYR A 88 -24.77 -3.26 -1.11
N ILE A 89 -23.75 -3.75 -0.40
CA ILE A 89 -23.36 -5.16 -0.38
C ILE A 89 -22.90 -5.51 1.02
N SER A 90 -23.57 -6.48 1.64
CA SER A 90 -23.11 -7.12 2.86
C SER A 90 -22.94 -8.61 2.60
N ALA A 91 -21.76 -9.17 2.85
CA ALA A 91 -21.49 -10.57 2.63
C ALA A 91 -20.42 -11.09 3.58
N ASP A 92 -20.68 -12.28 4.11
CA ASP A 92 -19.70 -13.11 4.80
C ASP A 92 -19.30 -14.22 3.84
N THR A 93 -18.00 -14.36 3.60
CA THR A 93 -17.46 -15.39 2.71
C THR A 93 -16.35 -16.14 3.42
N ASN A 94 -16.47 -17.45 3.50
CA ASN A 94 -15.38 -18.33 3.90
C ASN A 94 -14.71 -18.89 2.64
N LEU A 95 -13.41 -18.68 2.53
CA LEU A 95 -12.58 -19.20 1.47
C LEU A 95 -11.74 -20.35 2.01
N LYS A 96 -11.65 -21.44 1.25
CA LYS A 96 -10.79 -22.58 1.55
C LYS A 96 -9.88 -22.89 0.38
N ASN A 97 -8.66 -23.32 0.69
CA ASN A 97 -7.64 -23.62 -0.31
C ASN A 97 -7.45 -22.45 -1.30
N LEU A 98 -7.47 -21.22 -0.77
CA LEU A 98 -7.26 -20.02 -1.57
C LEU A 98 -5.83 -20.07 -2.10
N HIS A 99 -5.71 -19.98 -3.42
CA HIS A 99 -4.46 -19.94 -4.15
C HIS A 99 -4.53 -18.78 -5.13
N MET A 100 -3.62 -17.82 -4.99
CA MET A 100 -3.56 -16.66 -5.86
C MET A 100 -2.13 -16.42 -6.34
N THR A 101 -1.97 -16.19 -7.64
CA THR A 101 -0.66 -16.02 -8.30
C THR A 101 -0.64 -14.76 -9.14
N GLY A 102 0.57 -14.24 -9.38
CA GLY A 102 0.82 -13.08 -10.24
C GLY A 102 0.78 -11.75 -9.51
N LEU A 103 0.55 -11.75 -8.19
CA LEU A 103 0.54 -10.52 -7.37
C LEU A 103 1.87 -9.77 -7.44
N SER A 104 2.99 -10.46 -7.60
CA SER A 104 4.33 -9.88 -7.70
C SER A 104 4.77 -9.54 -9.12
N ASP A 105 3.98 -9.89 -10.14
CA ASP A 105 4.32 -9.71 -11.55
C ASP A 105 3.90 -8.31 -12.09
N TYR A 106 3.67 -7.35 -11.19
CA TYR A 106 3.35 -5.98 -11.59
C TYR A 106 4.48 -5.30 -12.37
N GLN A 107 4.10 -4.43 -13.30
CA GLN A 107 4.96 -3.42 -13.90
C GLN A 107 4.80 -2.11 -13.15
N ILE A 108 5.90 -1.45 -12.81
CA ILE A 108 5.86 -0.17 -12.08
C ILE A 108 5.78 0.99 -13.06
N LYS A 109 4.61 1.62 -13.15
CA LYS A 109 4.40 2.83 -13.97
C LYS A 109 4.90 4.08 -13.23
N GLU A 110 4.63 4.18 -11.93
CA GLU A 110 5.06 5.29 -11.07
C GLU A 110 5.49 4.79 -9.69
N GLY A 111 6.51 5.44 -9.10
CA GLY A 111 6.98 5.16 -7.75
C GLY A 111 7.71 6.37 -7.19
N LYS A 112 7.03 7.14 -6.35
CA LYS A 112 7.54 8.41 -5.81
C LYS A 112 7.25 8.50 -4.32
N PHE A 113 8.26 8.79 -3.51
CA PHE A 113 8.11 9.13 -2.10
C PHE A 113 8.46 10.59 -1.87
N THR A 114 7.51 11.38 -1.39
CA THR A 114 7.71 12.77 -0.99
C THR A 114 7.93 12.83 0.51
N LEU A 115 9.12 13.27 0.93
CA LEU A 115 9.50 13.31 2.34
C LEU A 115 8.66 14.33 3.11
N ILE A 116 8.45 15.51 2.53
CA ILE A 116 7.59 16.55 3.08
C ILE A 116 6.13 16.07 2.99
N GLY A 117 5.50 15.88 4.14
CA GLY A 117 4.14 15.33 4.23
C GLY A 117 4.06 13.79 4.19
N LEU A 118 5.21 13.09 4.12
CA LEU A 118 5.34 11.62 4.16
C LEU A 118 4.33 10.91 3.23
N GLN A 119 4.40 11.25 1.95
CA GLN A 119 3.46 10.74 0.95
C GLN A 119 4.15 9.79 -0.03
N ILE A 120 3.52 8.67 -0.33
CA ILE A 120 3.95 7.73 -1.36
C ILE A 120 2.91 7.75 -2.48
N LYS A 121 3.36 7.92 -3.72
CA LYS A 121 2.54 7.74 -4.92
C LYS A 121 3.12 6.59 -5.74
N VAL A 122 2.30 5.59 -6.01
CA VAL A 122 2.67 4.42 -6.82
C VAL A 122 1.62 4.15 -7.87
N ALA A 123 2.03 3.68 -9.03
CA ALA A 123 1.14 3.18 -10.05
C ALA A 123 1.70 1.87 -10.60
N PHE A 124 0.85 0.86 -10.63
CA PHE A 124 1.18 -0.50 -11.04
C PHE A 124 0.23 -0.96 -12.13
N HIS A 125 0.74 -1.86 -12.96
CA HIS A 125 -0.03 -2.58 -13.96
C HIS A 125 0.22 -4.07 -13.80
N TRP A 126 -0.82 -4.88 -13.74
CA TRP A 126 -0.73 -6.34 -13.80
C TRP A 126 -1.35 -6.82 -15.11
N GLU A 127 -0.59 -7.60 -15.87
CA GLU A 127 -1.12 -8.25 -17.08
C GLU A 127 -2.13 -9.33 -16.71
N GLU A 128 -1.82 -10.14 -15.69
CA GLU A 128 -2.72 -11.20 -15.22
C GLU A 128 -2.54 -11.46 -13.71
N ILE A 129 -3.66 -11.65 -13.01
CA ILE A 129 -3.70 -12.22 -11.65
C ILE A 129 -4.72 -13.36 -11.68
N VAL A 130 -4.31 -14.53 -11.18
CA VAL A 130 -5.18 -15.72 -11.13
C VAL A 130 -5.50 -16.03 -9.68
N THR A 131 -6.79 -16.23 -9.38
CA THR A 131 -7.29 -16.66 -8.08
C THR A 131 -8.10 -17.94 -8.23
N LYS A 132 -7.87 -18.90 -7.35
CA LYS A 132 -8.66 -20.14 -7.21
C LYS A 132 -8.99 -20.35 -5.75
N SER A 133 -10.22 -20.75 -5.45
CA SER A 133 -10.64 -21.05 -4.08
C SER A 133 -11.87 -21.94 -4.09
N GLU A 134 -12.08 -22.68 -3.01
CA GLU A 134 -13.42 -23.08 -2.59
C GLU A 134 -14.04 -21.93 -1.80
N TYR A 135 -15.35 -21.71 -1.93
CA TYR A 135 -16.05 -20.64 -1.22
C TYR A 135 -17.36 -21.13 -0.61
N ASP A 136 -17.75 -20.47 0.47
CA ASP A 136 -19.06 -20.54 1.10
C ASP A 136 -19.47 -19.09 1.42
N ILE A 137 -20.44 -18.56 0.66
CA ILE A 137 -20.88 -17.16 0.77
C ILE A 137 -22.32 -17.08 1.24
N ASN A 138 -22.60 -16.12 2.10
CA ASN A 138 -23.94 -15.69 2.45
C ASN A 138 -23.97 -14.16 2.60
N GLY A 139 -24.97 -13.50 2.02
CA GLY A 139 -25.01 -12.06 1.95
C GLY A 139 -26.24 -11.50 1.25
N THR A 140 -26.20 -10.19 1.01
CA THR A 140 -27.26 -9.41 0.37
C THR A 140 -26.65 -8.31 -0.48
N ALA A 141 -27.14 -8.15 -1.71
CA ALA A 141 -26.85 -7.03 -2.60
C ALA A 141 -28.05 -6.09 -2.74
N ALA A 142 -27.76 -4.80 -2.97
CA ALA A 142 -28.69 -3.69 -2.98
C ALA A 142 -29.67 -3.69 -1.79
N ASN A 143 -29.21 -4.20 -0.63
CA ASN A 143 -29.99 -4.37 0.60
C ASN A 143 -31.31 -5.16 0.44
N LYS A 144 -31.43 -5.94 -0.64
CA LYS A 144 -32.69 -6.63 -1.00
C LYS A 144 -32.48 -8.03 -1.60
N TYR A 145 -31.46 -8.21 -2.43
CA TYR A 145 -31.26 -9.44 -3.19
C TYR A 145 -30.30 -10.34 -2.44
N PRO A 146 -30.74 -11.53 -1.97
CA PRO A 146 -29.83 -12.45 -1.30
C PRO A 146 -28.74 -12.92 -2.28
N ILE A 147 -27.55 -13.15 -1.74
CA ILE A 147 -26.43 -13.79 -2.42
C ILE A 147 -26.02 -14.94 -1.52
N TYR A 148 -26.08 -16.17 -2.02
CA TYR A 148 -25.61 -17.33 -1.28
C TYR A 148 -25.11 -18.40 -2.24
N GLY A 149 -24.26 -19.28 -1.75
CA GLY A 149 -23.81 -20.45 -2.49
C GLY A 149 -22.55 -21.03 -1.91
N LYS A 150 -22.27 -22.27 -2.31
CA LYS A 150 -21.06 -22.98 -1.92
C LYS A 150 -20.53 -23.74 -3.11
N GLY A 151 -19.25 -23.54 -3.42
CA GLY A 151 -18.65 -24.19 -4.56
C GLY A 151 -17.22 -23.76 -4.81
N LYS A 152 -16.82 -23.84 -6.07
CA LYS A 152 -15.47 -23.46 -6.52
C LYS A 152 -15.54 -22.12 -7.23
N LEU A 153 -14.51 -21.33 -7.04
CA LEU A 153 -14.33 -20.03 -7.66
C LEU A 153 -12.99 -20.00 -8.39
N VAL A 154 -13.02 -19.49 -9.62
CA VAL A 154 -11.85 -19.13 -10.41
C VAL A 154 -12.05 -17.71 -10.89
N GLY A 155 -11.07 -16.85 -10.65
CA GLY A 155 -11.02 -15.49 -11.16
C GLY A 155 -9.72 -15.26 -11.90
N ILE A 156 -9.79 -14.75 -13.13
CA ILE A 156 -8.63 -14.31 -13.90
C ILE A 156 -8.84 -12.83 -14.19
N ILE A 157 -8.07 -12.00 -13.51
CA ILE A 157 -8.07 -10.54 -13.67
C ILE A 157 -7.01 -10.22 -14.72
N LYS A 158 -7.35 -9.48 -15.77
CA LYS A 158 -6.40 -9.11 -16.82
C LYS A 158 -6.35 -7.61 -17.05
N ASP A 159 -5.13 -7.12 -17.28
CA ASP A 159 -4.80 -5.72 -17.50
C ASP A 159 -5.42 -4.83 -16.42
N LEU A 160 -4.96 -5.03 -15.19
CA LEU A 160 -5.36 -4.27 -14.01
C LEU A 160 -4.37 -3.13 -13.78
N ASP A 161 -4.85 -1.89 -13.87
CA ASP A 161 -4.10 -0.71 -13.46
C ASP A 161 -4.55 -0.23 -12.09
N VAL A 162 -3.61 -0.02 -11.17
CA VAL A 162 -3.87 0.56 -9.86
C VAL A 162 -2.92 1.72 -9.61
N THR A 163 -3.47 2.89 -9.34
CA THR A 163 -2.71 4.03 -8.79
C THR A 163 -3.10 4.21 -7.34
N CYS A 164 -2.11 4.35 -6.44
CA CYS A 164 -2.30 4.56 -5.02
C CYS A 164 -1.53 5.78 -4.55
N ASN A 165 -2.19 6.62 -3.75
CA ASN A 165 -1.56 7.66 -2.94
C ASN A 165 -1.70 7.29 -1.48
N LEU A 166 -0.59 7.03 -0.81
CA LEU A 166 -0.52 6.71 0.60
C LEU A 166 0.01 7.92 1.37
N ARG A 167 -0.58 8.22 2.51
CA ARG A 167 -0.03 9.17 3.49
C ARG A 167 0.38 8.40 4.73
N MET A 168 1.55 8.72 5.24
CA MET A 168 2.07 8.14 6.46
C MET A 168 2.14 9.21 7.55
N ARG A 169 2.11 8.79 8.80
CA ARG A 169 2.35 9.65 9.95
C ARG A 169 3.24 8.96 10.97
N PRO A 170 4.05 9.70 11.74
CA PRO A 170 4.75 9.15 12.89
C PRO A 170 3.75 8.64 13.93
N LYS A 171 4.04 7.49 14.53
CA LYS A 171 3.33 6.92 15.69
C LYS A 171 4.39 6.48 16.71
N GLY A 172 4.85 7.42 17.52
CA GLY A 172 6.04 7.23 18.36
C GLY A 172 7.29 7.08 17.49
N ASN A 173 8.03 5.99 17.67
CA ASN A 173 9.20 5.64 16.84
C ASN A 173 8.85 4.79 15.59
N LYS A 174 7.57 4.56 15.34
CA LYS A 174 7.05 3.76 14.21
C LYS A 174 6.38 4.66 13.17
N LEU A 175 6.10 4.07 12.02
CA LEU A 175 5.27 4.67 10.99
C LEU A 175 3.91 3.98 10.92
N GLU A 176 2.86 4.76 10.69
CA GLU A 176 1.52 4.27 10.41
C GLU A 176 1.04 4.87 9.09
N VAL A 177 0.40 4.06 8.24
CA VAL A 177 -0.31 4.58 7.08
C VAL A 177 -1.62 5.18 7.56
N SER A 178 -1.77 6.49 7.42
CA SER A 178 -2.93 7.25 7.90
C SER A 178 -4.07 7.26 6.88
N SER A 179 -3.75 7.18 5.59
CA SER A 179 -4.75 7.09 4.53
C SER A 179 -4.15 6.46 3.28
N ILE A 180 -4.99 5.74 2.53
CA ILE A 180 -4.72 5.31 1.16
C ILE A 180 -5.87 5.82 0.31
N THR A 181 -5.57 6.42 -0.83
CA THR A 181 -6.54 6.67 -1.89
C THR A 181 -6.06 6.00 -3.16
N SER A 182 -6.91 5.15 -3.73
CA SER A 182 -6.61 4.41 -4.93
C SER A 182 -7.57 4.79 -6.06
N THR A 183 -7.11 4.60 -7.29
CA THR A 183 -7.96 4.49 -8.48
C THR A 183 -7.63 3.16 -9.14
N VAL A 184 -8.67 2.45 -9.57
CA VAL A 184 -8.54 1.13 -10.18
C VAL A 184 -9.16 1.17 -11.56
N ASN A 185 -8.45 0.61 -12.54
CA ASN A 185 -8.97 0.36 -13.86
C ASN A 185 -8.77 -1.12 -14.20
N LEU A 186 -9.77 -1.74 -14.81
CA LEU A 186 -9.77 -3.16 -15.13
C LEU A 186 -10.27 -3.36 -16.55
N GLU A 187 -9.47 -4.01 -17.39
CA GLU A 187 -9.89 -4.30 -18.77
C GLU A 187 -10.81 -5.51 -18.85
N SER A 188 -10.41 -6.64 -18.26
CA SER A 188 -11.24 -7.84 -18.30
C SER A 188 -11.14 -8.72 -17.06
N LEU A 189 -12.20 -9.50 -16.85
CA LEU A 189 -12.34 -10.46 -15.78
C LEU A 189 -12.95 -11.73 -16.37
N ASP A 190 -12.27 -12.87 -16.25
CA ASP A 190 -12.90 -14.20 -16.40
C ASP A 190 -13.22 -14.71 -15.00
N PHE A 191 -14.49 -14.61 -14.61
CA PHE A 191 -14.99 -15.06 -13.33
C PHE A 191 -15.90 -16.26 -13.51
N LYS A 192 -15.61 -17.34 -12.79
CA LYS A 192 -16.41 -18.56 -12.76
C LYS A 192 -16.62 -18.98 -11.32
N ALA A 193 -17.88 -19.14 -10.93
CA ALA A 193 -18.29 -19.72 -9.68
C ALA A 193 -19.29 -20.85 -9.94
N THR A 194 -19.24 -21.92 -9.15
CA THR A 194 -20.22 -23.03 -9.17
C THR A 194 -21.05 -23.02 -7.89
N GLY A 195 -22.26 -23.57 -7.91
CA GLY A 195 -23.10 -23.67 -6.71
C GLY A 195 -23.63 -22.35 -6.14
N LEU A 196 -23.56 -21.24 -6.90
CA LEU A 196 -24.32 -20.03 -6.59
C LEU A 196 -25.81 -20.34 -6.64
N TYR A 197 -26.55 -19.88 -5.63
CA TYR A 197 -27.98 -20.13 -5.50
C TYR A 197 -28.37 -21.62 -5.51
N ASN A 198 -27.41 -22.51 -5.25
CA ASN A 198 -27.54 -23.96 -5.38
C ASN A 198 -28.05 -24.40 -6.78
N ASP A 199 -27.73 -23.64 -7.83
CA ASP A 199 -28.16 -23.88 -9.21
C ASP A 199 -27.00 -23.61 -10.17
N GLU A 200 -26.52 -24.64 -10.86
CA GLU A 200 -25.35 -24.52 -11.74
C GLU A 200 -25.62 -23.66 -12.98
N LYS A 201 -26.82 -23.74 -13.56
CA LYS A 201 -27.19 -22.90 -14.71
C LYS A 201 -27.19 -21.42 -14.30
N ARG A 202 -27.76 -21.13 -13.14
CA ARG A 202 -27.75 -19.77 -12.56
C ARG A 202 -26.33 -19.33 -12.20
N SER A 203 -25.48 -20.26 -11.75
CA SER A 203 -24.08 -19.99 -11.47
C SER A 203 -23.32 -19.56 -12.72
N GLU A 204 -23.54 -20.26 -13.85
CA GLU A 204 -22.99 -19.89 -15.16
C GLU A 204 -23.49 -18.52 -15.63
N GLU A 205 -24.79 -18.26 -15.55
CA GLU A 205 -25.40 -16.99 -15.94
C GLU A 205 -24.85 -15.80 -15.12
N VAL A 206 -24.75 -15.96 -13.80
CA VAL A 206 -24.18 -14.94 -12.91
C VAL A 206 -22.69 -14.76 -13.18
N SER A 207 -21.95 -15.85 -13.39
CA SER A 207 -20.52 -15.82 -13.69
C SER A 207 -20.21 -15.02 -14.96
N LYS A 208 -20.97 -15.31 -16.03
CA LYS A 208 -20.89 -14.56 -17.30
C LYS A 208 -21.21 -13.08 -17.09
N LYS A 209 -22.29 -12.78 -16.37
CA LYS A 209 -22.70 -11.40 -16.10
C LYS A 209 -21.66 -10.62 -15.29
N ILE A 210 -21.02 -11.25 -14.30
CA ILE A 210 -19.94 -10.62 -13.52
C ILE A 210 -18.73 -10.35 -14.43
N SER A 211 -18.31 -11.34 -15.22
CA SER A 211 -17.20 -11.22 -16.17
C SER A 211 -17.40 -10.05 -17.15
N GLU A 212 -18.62 -9.85 -17.63
CA GLU A 212 -18.97 -8.75 -18.55
C GLU A 212 -19.11 -7.41 -17.82
N LYS A 213 -19.81 -7.36 -16.68
CA LYS A 213 -20.26 -6.10 -16.05
C LYS A 213 -19.28 -5.54 -15.03
N ALA A 214 -18.51 -6.36 -14.33
CA ALA A 214 -17.58 -5.85 -13.32
C ALA A 214 -16.51 -4.94 -13.94
N PRO A 215 -15.82 -5.31 -15.04
CA PRO A 215 -14.86 -4.40 -15.70
C PRO A 215 -15.52 -3.12 -16.22
N GLU A 216 -16.73 -3.20 -16.81
CA GLU A 216 -17.50 -2.04 -17.27
C GLU A 216 -17.79 -1.06 -16.13
N ILE A 217 -18.25 -1.57 -14.99
CA ILE A 217 -18.55 -0.76 -13.80
C ILE A 217 -17.28 -0.13 -13.23
N ILE A 218 -16.18 -0.89 -13.13
CA ILE A 218 -14.89 -0.38 -12.63
C ILE A 218 -14.37 0.74 -13.54
N ARG A 219 -14.38 0.55 -14.86
CA ARG A 219 -14.00 1.58 -15.84
C ARG A 219 -14.85 2.84 -15.72
N LYS A 220 -16.15 2.69 -15.47
CA LYS A 220 -17.08 3.81 -15.32
C LYS A 220 -16.92 4.54 -14.00
N TYR A 221 -16.52 3.83 -12.94
CA TYR A 221 -16.42 4.35 -11.57
C TYR A 221 -15.08 3.98 -10.90
N PRO A 222 -13.93 4.40 -11.48
CA PRO A 222 -12.60 3.94 -11.05
C PRO A 222 -12.21 4.42 -9.65
N ILE A 223 -12.74 5.57 -9.23
CA ILE A 223 -12.53 6.13 -7.88
C ILE A 223 -13.30 5.29 -6.85
N GLN A 224 -14.55 4.91 -7.12
CA GLN A 224 -15.37 4.13 -6.20
C GLN A 224 -14.81 2.71 -6.03
N ALA A 225 -14.36 2.08 -7.12
CA ALA A 225 -13.62 0.83 -7.05
C ALA A 225 -12.33 0.97 -6.22
N GLY A 226 -11.63 2.08 -6.41
CA GLY A 226 -10.44 2.44 -5.64
C GLY A 226 -10.68 2.67 -4.15
N ILE A 227 -11.86 3.15 -3.73
CA ILE A 227 -12.22 3.27 -2.30
C ILE A 227 -12.25 1.90 -1.64
N ILE A 228 -12.93 0.92 -2.25
CA ILE A 228 -13.02 -0.45 -1.73
C ILE A 228 -11.61 -1.07 -1.61
N MET A 229 -10.79 -0.92 -2.66
CA MET A 229 -9.40 -1.37 -2.67
C MET A 229 -8.58 -0.69 -1.57
N SER A 230 -8.77 0.62 -1.36
CA SER A 230 -8.05 1.40 -0.35
C SER A 230 -8.35 0.91 1.07
N GLU A 231 -9.62 0.60 1.37
CA GLU A 231 -10.03 0.10 2.69
C GLU A 231 -9.40 -1.26 3.01
N ILE A 232 -9.40 -2.18 2.04
CA ILE A 232 -8.78 -3.50 2.17
C ILE A 232 -7.26 -3.35 2.33
N THR A 233 -6.64 -2.56 1.45
CA THR A 233 -5.18 -2.35 1.42
C THR A 233 -4.69 -1.69 2.70
N LEU A 234 -5.40 -0.68 3.23
CA LEU A 234 -4.99 0.04 4.44
C LEU A 234 -4.88 -0.90 5.64
N LYS A 235 -5.86 -1.81 5.81
CA LYS A 235 -5.85 -2.80 6.90
C LYS A 235 -4.65 -3.74 6.77
N LYS A 236 -4.44 -4.34 5.60
CA LYS A 236 -3.34 -5.31 5.36
C LYS A 236 -1.96 -4.63 5.44
N VAL A 237 -1.81 -3.44 4.86
CA VAL A 237 -0.54 -2.68 4.92
C VAL A 237 -0.20 -2.30 6.35
N ASN A 238 -1.16 -1.83 7.16
CA ASN A 238 -0.87 -1.50 8.56
C ASN A 238 -0.59 -2.75 9.41
N GLN A 239 -1.13 -3.93 9.10
CA GLN A 239 -0.73 -5.18 9.75
C GLN A 239 0.75 -5.50 9.49
N ILE A 240 1.26 -5.19 8.29
CA ILE A 240 2.64 -5.47 7.90
C ILE A 240 3.59 -4.37 8.39
N ILE A 241 3.26 -3.11 8.11
CA ILE A 241 4.13 -1.93 8.28
C ILE A 241 3.92 -1.23 9.62
N GLY A 242 2.71 -1.24 10.19
CA GLY A 242 2.35 -0.44 11.37
C GLY A 242 3.16 -0.75 12.63
N ASN A 243 3.91 -1.85 12.63
CA ASN A 243 4.82 -2.25 13.70
C ASN A 243 6.31 -2.09 13.37
N LYS A 244 6.66 -1.54 12.20
CA LYS A 244 8.04 -1.39 11.72
C LYS A 244 8.55 0.04 11.86
N SER A 245 9.84 0.18 12.11
CA SER A 245 10.56 1.45 12.06
C SER A 245 10.99 1.80 10.63
N ILE A 246 11.38 3.05 10.40
CA ILE A 246 12.01 3.46 9.12
C ILE A 246 13.24 2.61 8.83
N LYS A 247 14.04 2.29 9.85
CA LYS A 247 15.24 1.46 9.70
C LYS A 247 14.88 0.06 9.18
N ASP A 248 13.86 -0.57 9.74
CA ASP A 248 13.40 -1.90 9.31
C ASP A 248 12.94 -1.88 7.84
N LEU A 249 12.31 -0.78 7.40
CA LEU A 249 11.90 -0.59 6.01
C LEU A 249 13.09 -0.33 5.08
N LEU A 250 14.15 0.32 5.57
CA LEU A 250 15.39 0.54 4.81
C LEU A 250 16.22 -0.74 4.67
N ASP A 251 16.18 -1.63 5.67
CA ASP A 251 16.91 -2.89 5.63
C ASP A 251 16.32 -3.87 4.59
N LEU A 252 15.04 -3.72 4.21
CA LEU A 252 14.45 -4.38 3.03
C LEU A 252 15.15 -3.99 1.70
N ILE A 253 15.82 -2.84 1.66
CA ILE A 253 16.48 -2.31 0.45
C ILE A 253 17.91 -2.84 0.33
N ARG A 254 18.50 -3.30 1.44
CA ARG A 254 19.92 -3.71 1.53
C ARG A 254 20.16 -5.20 1.27
N THR A 255 19.10 -6.00 1.30
CA THR A 255 19.13 -7.41 0.89
C THR A 255 18.87 -7.54 -0.61
#